data_AF-A0A2W5ECR8-F1
#
_entry.id   AF-A0A2W5ECR8-F1
#
_cell.length_a   1.000
_cell.length_b   1.000
_cell.length_c   1.000
_cell.angle_alpha   90.00
_cell.angle_beta   90.00
_cell.angle_gamma   90.00
#
_symmetry.space_group_name_H-M   'P 1'
#
loop_
_entity.id
_entity.type
_entity.pdbx_description
1 polymer ?
#
loop_
_entity_poly.entity_id
_entity_poly.type
_entity_poly.pdbx_seq_one_letter_code
_entity_poly.pdbx_strand_id
1 'polypeptide(L)' 'TSANLSGQKSPMKFSDISEEIRKAVDYVVEDPDNKVSEFSGSSVIKVWNNNQIKILRE' A
#
# COMPACT_ATOMS: atom_id res chain seq x y z
N THR A 1 -5.49 -2.03 -0.46
CA THR A 1 -4.80 -1.96 -1.76
C THR A 1 -3.70 -0.92 -1.66
N SER A 2 -2.61 -1.05 -2.42
CA SER A 2 -1.48 -0.10 -2.43
C SER A 2 -1.62 0.90 -3.60
N ALA A 3 -1.01 2.08 -3.50
CA ALA A 3 -1.13 3.16 -4.49
C ALA A 3 -0.16 2.97 -5.68
N ASN A 4 -0.31 1.86 -6.40
CA ASN A 4 0.47 1.51 -7.58
C ASN A 4 -0.40 0.90 -8.68
N LEU A 5 0.10 0.90 -9.91
CA LEU A 5 -0.55 0.20 -11.02
C LEU A 5 -0.38 -1.31 -10.87
N SER A 6 -1.29 -2.06 -11.48
CA SER A 6 -1.27 -3.54 -11.41
C SER A 6 0.08 -4.10 -11.87
N GLY A 7 0.64 -5.02 -11.10
CA GLY A 7 1.95 -5.63 -11.37
C GLY A 7 3.17 -4.78 -10.98
N GLN A 8 3.00 -3.52 -10.60
CA GLN A 8 4.10 -2.69 -10.10
C GLN A 8 4.33 -2.90 -8.60
N LYS A 9 5.52 -2.50 -8.12
CA LYS A 9 5.84 -2.53 -6.68
C LYS A 9 5.00 -1.50 -5.93
N SER A 10 4.67 -1.80 -4.67
CA SER A 10 4.08 -0.82 -3.77
C SER A 10 5.03 0.36 -3.55
N PRO A 11 4.52 1.59 -3.50
CA PRO A 11 5.33 2.76 -3.18
C PRO A 11 5.79 2.73 -1.71
N MET A 12 7.02 3.15 -1.43
CA MET A 12 7.56 3.30 -0.07
C MET A 12 7.48 4.74 0.43
N LYS A 13 7.39 5.71 -0.48
CA LYS A 13 7.27 7.14 -0.20
C LYS A 13 6.41 7.80 -1.26
N PHE A 14 5.96 9.03 -1.01
CA PHE A 14 5.08 9.76 -1.92
C PHE A 14 5.63 9.88 -3.35
N SER A 15 6.94 10.13 -3.50
CA SER A 15 7.58 10.29 -4.81
C SER A 15 7.65 9.00 -5.65
N ASP A 16 7.40 7.83 -5.06
CA ASP A 16 7.32 6.56 -5.80
C ASP A 16 5.97 6.38 -6.51
N ILE A 17 4.94 7.14 -6.12
CA ILE A 17 3.60 7.06 -6.71
C ILE A 17 3.64 7.70 -8.10
N SER A 18 3.15 7.00 -9.13
CA SER A 18 3.15 7.53 -10.50
C SER A 18 2.29 8.79 -10.63
N GLU A 19 2.66 9.65 -11.58
CA GLU A 19 1.87 10.85 -11.88
C GLU A 19 0.47 10.49 -12.42
N GLU A 20 0.36 9.37 -13.14
CA GLU A 20 -0.91 8.82 -13.62
C GLU A 20 -1.90 8.59 -12.48
N ILE A 21 -1.48 7.92 -11.40
CA ILE A 21 -2.34 7.69 -10.22
C ILE A 21 -2.69 9.02 -9.56
N ARG A 22 -1.71 9.92 -9.39
CA ARG A 22 -1.93 11.23 -8.76
C ARG A 22 -2.97 12.08 -9.50
N LYS A 23 -3.06 11.95 -10.83
CA LYS A 23 -4.05 12.63 -11.67
C LYS A 23 -5.39 11.90 -11.77
N ALA A 24 -5.45 10.62 -11.42
CA ALA A 24 -6.64 9.78 -11.57
C ALA A 24 -7.50 9.69 -10.29
N VAL A 25 -7.00 10.21 -9.16
CA VAL A 25 -7.71 10.22 -7.87
C VAL A 25 -8.35 11.58 -7.60
N ASP A 26 -9.45 11.59 -6.84
CA ASP A 26 -10.15 12.83 -6.49
C ASP A 26 -9.36 13.74 -5.53
N TYR A 27 -8.48 13.13 -4.73
CA TYR A 27 -7.72 13.86 -3.71
C TYR A 27 -6.42 13.17 -3.36
N VAL A 28 -5.40 13.99 -3.05
CA VAL A 28 -4.08 13.56 -2.58
C VAL A 28 -3.76 14.32 -1.30
N VAL A 29 -3.50 13.60 -0.20
CA VAL A 29 -3.06 14.19 1.07
C VAL A 29 -1.60 14.63 0.95
N GLU A 30 -1.29 15.82 1.44
CA GLU A 30 0.09 16.30 1.56
C GLU A 30 0.84 15.54 2.68
N ASP A 31 2.04 15.05 2.38
CA ASP A 31 2.98 14.49 3.35
C ASP A 31 4.20 15.42 3.48
N PRO A 32 4.18 16.39 4.41
CA PRO A 32 5.24 17.39 4.53
C PRO A 32 6.57 16.81 5.00
N ASP A 33 6.54 15.64 5.66
CA ASP A 33 7.73 15.03 6.26
C ASP A 33 8.51 14.15 5.27
N ASN A 34 8.01 13.97 4.03
CA ASN A 34 8.57 13.07 3.02
C ASN A 34 8.93 11.69 3.60
N LYS A 35 8.04 11.14 4.43
CA LYS A 35 8.35 9.92 5.18
C LYS A 35 8.55 8.75 4.21
N VAL A 36 9.57 7.96 4.51
CA VAL A 36 9.77 6.66 3.88
C VAL A 36 9.20 5.62 4.83
N SER A 37 8.26 4.83 4.33
CA SER A 37 7.69 3.71 5.06
C SER A 37 8.80 2.71 5.43
N GLU A 38 8.65 2.05 6.57
CA GLU A 38 9.50 0.92 6.93
C GLU A 38 9.12 -0.35 6.14
N PHE A 39 7.83 -0.50 5.81
CA PHE A 39 7.28 -1.68 5.14
C PHE A 39 6.57 -1.34 3.84
N SER A 40 6.68 -2.23 2.85
CA SER A 40 6.05 -2.06 1.53
C SER A 40 4.54 -2.36 1.49
N GLY A 41 3.99 -2.83 2.59
CA GLY A 41 2.56 -3.05 2.75
C GLY A 41 2.24 -3.71 4.08
N SER A 42 0.96 -3.76 4.40
CA SER A 42 0.49 -4.45 5.60
C SER A 42 0.54 -5.96 5.42
N SER A 43 0.78 -6.69 6.51
CA SER A 43 0.49 -8.11 6.55
C SER A 43 -1.01 -8.34 6.30
N VAL A 44 -1.34 -9.44 5.63
CA VAL A 44 -2.72 -9.85 5.39
C VAL A 44 -2.90 -11.21 6.04
N ILE A 45 -3.79 -11.29 7.03
CA ILE A 45 -4.06 -12.52 7.78
C ILE A 45 -5.51 -12.92 7.51
N LYS A 46 -5.71 -14.19 7.15
CA LYS A 46 -7.03 -14.80 7.05
C LYS A 46 -7.28 -15.61 8.31
N VAL A 47 -8.42 -15.34 8.93
CA VAL A 47 -8.92 -16.04 10.12
C VAL A 47 -10.25 -16.70 9.76
N TRP A 48 -10.45 -17.94 10.19
CA TRP A 48 -11.68 -18.70 10.00
C TRP A 48 -12.38 -18.97 11.35
N ASN A 49 -13.68 -19.26 11.31
CA ASN A 49 -14.50 -19.52 12.51
C ASN A 49 -14.13 -20.80 13.27
N ASN A 50 -13.27 -21.65 12.71
CA ASN A 50 -12.72 -22.85 13.34
C ASN A 50 -11.33 -22.61 13.98
N ASN A 51 -10.98 -21.35 14.26
CA ASN A 51 -9.69 -20.91 14.81
C ASN A 51 -8.48 -21.20 13.90
N GLN A 52 -8.69 -21.51 12.61
CA GLN A 52 -7.60 -21.57 11.65
C GLN A 52 -7.09 -20.16 11.34
N ILE A 53 -5.77 -20.01 11.22
CA ILE A 53 -5.10 -18.77 10.81
C ILE A 53 -4.20 -19.08 9.63
N LYS A 54 -4.15 -18.18 8.64
CA LYS A 54 -3.20 -18.22 7.53
C LYS A 54 -2.69 -16.82 7.26
N ILE A 55 -1.37 -16.67 7.25
CA ILE A 55 -0.71 -15.45 6.78
C ILE A 55 -0.71 -15.53 5.24
N LEU A 56 -1.34 -14.55 4.59
CA LEU A 56 -1.42 -14.41 3.14
C LEU A 56 -0.32 -13.49 2.59
N ARG A 57 0.14 -12.56 3.42
CA ARG A 57 1.25 -11.65 3.15
C ARG A 57 1.85 -11.22 4.48
N GLU A 58 3.17 -11.18 4.56
CA GLU A 58 3.92 -10.56 5.66
C GLU A 58 4.11 -9.06 5.41
#